data_AF-A0A1S8MRH9-F1
#
_entry.id   AF-A0A1S8MRH9-F1
#
_cell.length_a   1.000
_cell.length_b   1.000
_cell.length_c   1.000
_cell.angle_alpha   90.00
_cell.angle_beta   90.00
_cell.angle_gamma   90.00
#
_symmetry.space_group_name_H-M   'P 1'
#
loop_
_entity.id
_entity.type
_entity.pdbx_description
1 polymer ?
#
loop_
_entity_poly.entity_id
_entity_poly.type
_entity_poly.pdbx_seq_one_letter_code
_entity_poly.pdbx_strand_id
1 'polypeptide(L)' 'MDMPKEALEKFINDHFDGKHNECARGLNLAPSTVCRILSGNNKAGIKVITNVIKYCNEKDINYDMYINLS' A
#
# COMPACT_ATOMS: atom_id res chain seq x y z
N MET A 1 -7.73 -1.42 11.96
CA MET A 1 -7.00 -0.87 10.79
C MET A 1 -5.83 -1.75 10.41
N ASP A 2 -6.00 -2.53 9.36
CA ASP A 2 -5.06 -3.52 8.86
C ASP A 2 -5.01 -3.49 7.33
N MET A 3 -3.85 -3.78 6.76
CA MET A 3 -3.66 -3.98 5.34
C MET A 3 -2.74 -5.19 5.17
N PRO A 4 -3.31 -6.37 4.85
CA PRO A 4 -2.53 -7.58 4.65
C PRO A 4 -1.68 -7.46 3.37
N LYS A 5 -0.67 -8.32 3.26
CA LYS A 5 0.26 -8.33 2.12
C LYS A 5 -0.48 -8.40 0.79
N GLU A 6 -1.48 -9.26 0.70
CA GLU A 6 -2.27 -9.51 -0.52
C GLU A 6 -3.04 -8.26 -0.95
N ALA A 7 -3.53 -7.48 0.02
CA ALA A 7 -4.21 -6.22 -0.26
C ALA A 7 -3.22 -5.15 -0.77
N LEU A 8 -2.01 -5.10 -0.21
CA LEU A 8 -0.95 -4.22 -0.71
C LEU A 8 -0.49 -4.63 -2.11
N GLU A 9 -0.35 -5.93 -2.37
CA GLU A 9 0.01 -6.46 -3.69
C GLU A 9 -1.06 -6.12 -4.73
N LYS A 10 -2.35 -6.28 -4.38
CA LYS A 10 -3.47 -5.83 -5.23
C LYS A 10 -3.41 -4.33 -5.51
N PHE A 11 -3.21 -3.51 -4.47
CA PHE A 11 -3.08 -2.06 -4.63
C PHE A 11 -1.94 -1.67 -5.59
N ILE A 12 -0.79 -2.36 -5.50
CA ILE A 12 0.35 -2.12 -6.40
C ILE A 12 0.02 -2.51 -7.84
N ASN A 13 -0.69 -3.62 -8.05
CA ASN A 13 -1.10 -4.04 -9.39
C ASN A 13 -2.11 -3.07 -10.00
N ASP A 14 -3.11 -2.62 -9.23
CA ASP A 14 -4.18 -1.75 -9.72
C ASP A 14 -3.68 -0.35 -10.09
N HIS A 15 -2.73 0.21 -9.34
CA HIS A 15 -2.36 1.63 -9.43
C HIS A 15 -0.93 1.91 -9.89
N PHE A 16 -0.09 0.88 -9.96
CA PHE A 16 1.32 1.00 -10.30
C PHE A 16 1.81 -0.09 -11.27
N ASP A 17 0.90 -0.81 -11.94
CA ASP A 17 1.23 -1.88 -12.89
C ASP A 17 2.19 -2.95 -12.31
N GLY A 18 2.07 -3.25 -11.01
CA GLY A 18 2.95 -4.21 -10.33
C GLY A 18 4.34 -3.65 -9.98
N LYS A 19 4.63 -2.38 -10.27
CA LYS A 19 5.95 -1.78 -10.06
C LYS A 19 6.13 -1.32 -8.62
N HIS A 20 6.73 -2.18 -7.80
CA HIS A 20 6.95 -1.92 -6.36
C HIS A 20 7.70 -0.60 -6.08
N ASN A 21 8.69 -0.26 -6.91
CA ASN A 21 9.48 0.97 -6.75
C ASN A 21 8.67 2.23 -7.06
N GLU A 22 7.75 2.16 -8.03
CA GLU A 22 6.86 3.28 -8.35
C GLU A 22 5.82 3.46 -7.25
N CYS A 23 5.28 2.37 -6.69
CA CYS A 23 4.44 2.42 -5.50
C CYS A 23 5.17 3.09 -4.32
N ALA A 24 6.39 2.66 -4.01
CA ALA A 24 7.17 3.27 -2.94
C ALA A 24 7.33 4.78 -3.13
N ARG A 25 7.64 5.22 -4.35
CA ARG A 25 7.75 6.67 -4.68
C ARG A 25 6.41 7.38 -4.58
N GLY A 26 5.34 6.81 -5.13
CA GLY A 26 3.99 7.39 -5.11
C GLY A 26 3.43 7.53 -3.69
N LEU A 27 3.82 6.62 -2.79
CA LEU A 27 3.46 6.66 -1.37
C LEU A 27 4.48 7.41 -0.50
N ASN A 28 5.53 8.02 -1.07
CA ASN A 28 6.62 8.66 -0.32
C ASN A 28 7.24 7.73 0.77
N LEU A 29 7.52 6.49 0.38
CA LEU A 29 8.13 5.44 1.20
C LEU A 29 9.49 5.02 0.62
N ALA A 30 10.33 4.43 1.47
CA ALA A 30 11.53 3.76 0.98
C ALA A 30 11.15 2.46 0.25
N PRO A 31 11.77 2.12 -0.90
CA PRO A 31 11.51 0.86 -1.61
C PRO A 31 11.67 -0.39 -0.73
N SER A 32 12.61 -0.34 0.21
CA SER A 32 12.83 -1.41 1.21
C SER A 32 11.63 -1.64 2.12
N THR A 33 10.80 -0.62 2.35
CA THR A 33 9.57 -0.75 3.17
C THR A 33 8.55 -1.62 2.44
N VAL A 34 8.30 -1.34 1.16
CA VAL A 34 7.37 -2.12 0.32
C VAL A 34 7.89 -3.54 0.17
N CYS A 35 9.18 -3.70 -0.17
CA CYS A 35 9.82 -5.01 -0.32
C CYS A 35 9.71 -5.85 0.96
N ARG A 36 9.93 -5.27 2.15
CA ARG A 36 9.83 -5.99 3.43
C ARG A 36 8.43 -6.52 3.71
N ILE A 37 7.39 -5.78 3.33
CA ILE A 37 6.00 -6.21 3.53
C ILE A 37 5.67 -7.35 2.56
N LEU A 38 6.06 -7.22 1.29
CA LEU A 38 5.78 -8.23 0.26
C LEU A 38 6.60 -9.52 0.41
N SER A 39 7.85 -9.42 0.85
CA SER A 39 8.72 -10.59 1.04
C SER A 39 8.57 -11.26 2.41
N GLY A 40 7.88 -10.62 3.36
CA GLY A 40 7.66 -11.15 4.70
C GLY A 40 6.23 -11.62 4.93
N ASN A 41 5.97 -12.08 6.16
CA ASN A 41 4.62 -12.31 6.69
C ASN A 41 4.10 -11.10 7.51
N ASN A 42 4.76 -9.95 7.39
CA ASN A 42 4.43 -8.77 8.17
C ASN A 42 3.32 -7.96 7.51
N LYS A 43 2.39 -7.49 8.33
CA LYS A 43 1.33 -6.55 7.93
C LYS A 43 1.92 -5.18 7.60
N ALA A 44 1.23 -4.41 6.77
CA ALA A 44 1.63 -3.03 6.51
C ALA A 44 1.53 -2.21 7.81
N GLY A 45 2.62 -1.52 8.17
CA GLY A 45 2.61 -0.64 9.34
C GLY A 45 1.75 0.61 9.12
N ILE A 46 1.35 1.27 10.22
CA ILE A 46 0.46 2.45 10.20
C ILE A 46 0.90 3.55 9.23
N LYS A 47 2.23 3.74 9.05
CA LYS A 47 2.79 4.70 8.09
C LYS A 47 2.41 4.38 6.64
N VAL A 48 2.47 3.10 6.26
CA VAL A 48 2.10 2.66 4.91
C VAL A 48 0.61 2.85 4.70
N ILE A 49 -0.21 2.42 5.66
CA ILE A 49 -1.66 2.54 5.61
C ILE A 49 -2.08 4.02 5.47
N THR A 50 -1.50 4.91 6.27
CA THR A 50 -1.79 6.36 6.21
C THR A 50 -1.42 6.94 4.84
N ASN A 51 -0.28 6.54 4.27
CA ASN A 51 0.13 7.01 2.95
C ASN A 51 -0.76 6.45 1.83
N VAL A 52 -1.25 5.22 1.95
CA VAL A 52 -2.23 4.65 1.00
C VAL A 52 -3.54 5.41 1.08
N ILE A 53 -4.08 5.67 2.27
CA ILE A 53 -5.30 6.49 2.45
C ILE A 53 -5.11 7.86 1.81
N LYS A 54 -3.98 8.51 2.07
CA LYS A 54 -3.66 9.81 1.48
C LYS A 54 -3.63 9.75 -0.05
N TYR A 55 -2.91 8.80 -0.63
CA TYR A 55 -2.84 8.60 -2.08
C TYR A 55 -4.22 8.37 -2.70
N CYS A 56 -5.04 7.54 -2.05
CA CYS A 56 -6.39 7.26 -2.51
C CYS A 56 -7.29 8.50 -2.45
N ASN A 57 -7.24 9.27 -1.36
CA ASN A 57 -8.00 10.51 -1.21
C ASN A 57 -7.60 11.57 -2.26
N GLU A 58 -6.31 11.70 -2.56
CA GLU A 58 -5.82 12.64 -3.57
C GLU A 58 -6.27 12.28 -5.01
N LYS A 59 -6.67 11.03 -5.23
CA LYS A 59 -7.06 10.49 -6.54
C LYS A 59 -8.52 10.07 -6.63
N ASP A 60 -9.32 10.36 -5.60
CA ASP A 60 -10.72 9.95 -5.50
C ASP A 60 -10.92 8.42 -5.64
N ILE A 61 -10.00 7.64 -5.07
CA ILE A 61 -10.03 6.17 -5.05
C ILE A 61 -10.62 5.71 -3.72
N ASN A 62 -11.50 4.71 -3.76
CA ASN A 62 -12.01 4.07 -2.55
C ASN A 62 -10.94 3.16 -1.91
N TYR A 63 -10.39 3.58 -0.77
CA TYR A 63 -9.36 2.83 -0.03
C TYR A 63 -9.91 1.64 0.78
N ASP A 64 -11.22 1.56 1.01
CA ASP A 64 -11.86 0.45 1.74
C ASP A 64 -11.69 -0.90 1.01
N MET A 65 -11.39 -0.85 -0.29
CA MET A 65 -11.05 -2.04 -1.08
C MET A 65 -9.72 -2.68 -0.69
N TYR A 66 -8.85 -1.95 0.04
CA TYR A 66 -7.49 -2.38 0.38
C TYR A 66 -7.22 -2.39 1.88
N ILE A 67 -7.95 -1.59 2.67
CA ILE A 67 -7.69 -1.40 4.10
C ILE A 67 -8.89 -1.88 4.89
N ASN A 68 -8.66 -2.82 5.80
CA ASN A 68 -9.67 -3.23 6.75
C ASN A 68 -9.67 -2.27 7.94
N LEU A 69 -10.73 -1.46 8.08
CA LEU A 69 -10.87 -0.49 9.17
C LEU A 69 -11.34 -1.11 10.51
N SER A 70 -11.82 -2.36 10.49
CA SER A 70 -12.24 -3.08 11.70
C SER A 70 -11.10 -3.44 12.65
#